data_AF-A0A7V5ZEM8-F1
#
_entry.id   AF-A0A7V5ZEM8-F1
#
_cell.length_a   1.000
_cell.length_b   1.000
_cell.length_c   1.000
_cell.angle_alpha   90.00
_cell.angle_beta   90.00
_cell.angle_gamma   90.00
#
_symmetry.space_group_name_H-M   'P 1'
#
loop_
_entity.id
_entity.type
_entity.pdbx_description
1 polymer ?
#
loop_
_entity_poly.entity_id
_entity_poly.type
_entity_poly.pdbx_seq_one_letter_code
_entity_poly.pdbx_strand_id
1 'polypeptide(L)' 'PLETPFLQTILRVYREETGDDSPPRTMGGGTYARATPNIVAIGTGFEGDGAAHEPDERIAVSSLQKVALIYARILHELAQ' A
#
# COMPACT_ATOMS: atom_id res chain seq x y z
N PRO A 1 8.40 8.46 -11.18
CA PRO A 1 9.02 7.40 -12.03
C PRO A 1 9.18 6.11 -11.23
N LEU A 2 9.15 4.94 -11.88
CA LEU A 2 9.23 3.65 -11.16
C LEU A 2 10.57 3.46 -10.42
N GLU A 3 11.64 4.07 -10.93
CA GLU A 3 13.01 3.86 -10.45
C GLU A 3 13.45 4.85 -9.37
N THR A 4 12.54 5.64 -8.79
CA THR A 4 12.94 6.56 -7.71
C THR A 4 13.29 5.78 -6.44
N PRO A 5 14.31 6.21 -5.66
CA PRO A 5 14.64 5.57 -4.39
C PRO A 5 13.43 5.46 -3.46
N PHE A 6 12.62 6.51 -3.40
CA PHE A 6 11.35 6.54 -2.66
C PHE A 6 10.42 5.37 -3.00
N LEU A 7 10.15 5.15 -4.29
CA LEU A 7 9.22 4.10 -4.70
C LEU A 7 9.85 2.72 -4.60
N GLN A 8 11.15 2.59 -4.88
CA GLN A 8 11.87 1.33 -4.72
C GLN A 8 11.88 0.85 -3.27
N THR A 9 12.04 1.76 -2.29
CA THR A 9 11.92 1.42 -0.86
C THR A 9 10.53 0.90 -0.51
N ILE A 10 9.48 1.59 -0.98
CA ILE A 10 8.09 1.17 -0.73
C ILE A 10 7.80 -0.20 -1.34
N LEU A 11 8.18 -0.42 -2.61
CA LEU A 11 7.97 -1.68 -3.32
C LEU A 11 8.75 -2.83 -2.66
N ARG A 12 9.99 -2.60 -2.24
CA ARG A 12 10.79 -3.60 -1.53
C ARG A 12 10.10 -4.04 -0.23
N VAL A 13 9.70 -3.09 0.62
CA VAL A 13 9.04 -3.42 1.89
C VAL A 13 7.72 -4.15 1.66
N TYR A 14 6.90 -3.69 0.70
CA TYR A 14 5.65 -4.36 0.36
C TYR A 14 5.90 -5.82 -0.05
N ARG A 15 6.87 -6.07 -0.94
CA ARG A 15 7.20 -7.42 -1.43
C ARG A 15 7.71 -8.33 -0.32
N GLU A 16 8.60 -7.83 0.54
CA GLU A 16 9.13 -8.60 1.68
C GLU A 16 8.01 -9.02 2.65
N GLU A 17 7.02 -8.16 2.90
CA GLU A 17 5.93 -8.43 3.86
C GLU A 17 4.75 -9.21 3.27
N THR A 18 4.59 -9.22 1.95
CA THR A 18 3.43 -9.83 1.28
C THR A 18 3.79 -11.05 0.44
N GLY A 19 5.01 -11.13 -0.07
CA GLY A 19 5.40 -12.06 -1.13
C GLY A 19 4.81 -11.74 -2.50
N ASP A 20 4.14 -10.59 -2.65
CA ASP A 20 3.50 -10.18 -3.91
C ASP A 20 4.46 -9.32 -4.77
N ASP A 21 4.99 -9.94 -5.82
CA ASP A 21 5.88 -9.31 -6.79
C ASP A 21 5.17 -8.60 -7.96
N SER A 22 3.84 -8.48 -7.91
CA SER A 22 3.06 -7.82 -8.94
C SER A 22 3.57 -6.39 -9.23
N PRO A 23 3.53 -5.93 -10.49
CA PRO A 23 3.89 -4.56 -10.81
C PRO A 23 2.89 -3.58 -10.20
N PRO A 24 3.33 -2.37 -9.78
CA PRO A 24 2.41 -1.34 -9.31
C PRO A 24 1.42 -0.98 -10.43
N ARG A 25 0.16 -0.82 -10.05
CA ARG A 25 -0.95 -0.55 -10.97
C ARG A 25 -1.54 0.85 -10.76
N THR A 26 -2.22 1.34 -11.77
CA THR A 26 -3.12 2.49 -11.64
C THR A 26 -4.50 2.01 -11.20
N MET A 27 -5.27 2.90 -10.55
CA MET A 27 -6.65 2.64 -10.17
C MET A 27 -7.53 3.86 -10.48
N GLY A 28 -8.83 3.63 -10.70
CA GLY A 28 -9.79 4.70 -10.95
C GLY A 28 -10.22 5.49 -9.71
N GLY A 29 -10.04 4.91 -8.52
CA GLY A 29 -10.40 5.56 -7.25
C GLY A 29 -9.50 6.76 -6.94
N GLY A 30 -10.09 7.82 -6.37
CA GLY A 30 -9.36 9.01 -5.97
C GLY A 30 -8.55 8.79 -4.69
N THR A 31 -7.34 9.36 -4.63
CA THR A 31 -6.51 9.38 -3.42
C THR A 31 -5.83 10.74 -3.28
N TYR A 32 -5.37 11.08 -2.06
CA TYR A 32 -4.58 12.29 -1.83
C TYR A 32 -3.26 12.32 -2.63
N ALA A 33 -2.78 11.17 -3.10
CA ALA A 33 -1.59 11.09 -3.97
C ALA A 33 -1.78 11.89 -5.27
N ARG A 34 -3.02 12.11 -5.72
CA ARG A 34 -3.31 12.94 -6.90
C ARG A 34 -2.95 14.42 -6.70
N ALA A 35 -3.00 14.90 -5.47
CA ALA A 35 -2.87 16.32 -5.16
C ALA A 35 -1.41 16.80 -5.05
N THR A 36 -0.44 15.88 -4.91
CA THR A 36 0.97 16.24 -4.76
C THR A 36 1.84 15.44 -5.72
N PRO A 37 2.82 16.05 -6.39
CA PRO A 37 3.74 15.31 -7.26
C PRO A 37 4.54 14.25 -6.48
N ASN A 38 4.89 13.15 -7.16
CA ASN A 38 5.81 12.12 -6.67
C ASN A 38 5.38 11.39 -5.38
N ILE A 39 4.10 11.35 -5.05
CA ILE A 39 3.55 10.45 -4.03
C ILE A 39 2.70 9.35 -4.64
N VAL A 40 2.54 8.27 -3.89
CA VAL A 40 1.80 7.07 -4.29
C VAL A 40 0.75 6.72 -3.25
N ALA A 41 -0.27 5.97 -3.68
CA ALA A 41 -1.20 5.31 -2.78
C ALA A 41 -0.74 3.86 -2.56
N ILE A 42 -0.76 3.43 -1.31
CA ILE A 42 -0.47 2.05 -0.88
C ILE A 42 -1.34 1.76 0.34
N GLY A 43 -1.91 0.56 0.43
CA GLY A 43 -2.82 0.23 1.52
C GLY A 43 -3.50 -1.14 1.38
N THR A 44 -4.76 -1.17 1.80
CA THR A 44 -5.57 -2.37 2.09
C THR A 44 -6.22 -2.98 0.84
N GLY A 45 -7.06 -4.00 1.04
CA GLY A 45 -7.74 -4.74 -0.03
C GLY A 45 -7.10 -6.11 -0.28
N PHE A 46 -6.68 -6.78 0.79
CA PHE A 46 -6.17 -8.14 0.70
C PHE A 46 -7.33 -9.13 0.52
N GLU A 47 -7.00 -10.36 0.11
CA GLU A 47 -8.00 -11.43 0.02
C GLU A 47 -8.75 -11.62 1.35
N GLY A 48 -10.08 -11.60 1.28
CA GLY A 48 -10.97 -11.71 2.44
C GLY A 48 -11.52 -10.37 2.99
N ASP A 49 -10.90 -9.24 2.63
CA ASP A 49 -11.45 -7.91 2.92
C ASP A 49 -12.74 -7.65 2.10
N GLY A 50 -13.63 -6.81 2.64
CA GLY A 50 -14.83 -6.35 1.93
C GLY A 50 -14.53 -5.15 1.02
N ALA A 51 -15.35 -4.93 0.01
CA ALA A 51 -15.25 -3.74 -0.83
C ALA A 51 -15.63 -2.47 -0.03
N ALA A 52 -14.90 -1.39 -0.27
CA ALA A 52 -15.24 -0.08 0.30
C ALA A 52 -16.51 0.47 -0.34
N HIS A 53 -17.37 1.12 0.45
CA HIS A 53 -18.64 1.71 0.04
C HIS A 53 -19.72 0.73 -0.43
N GLU A 54 -19.60 -0.55 -0.09
CA GLU A 54 -20.59 -1.60 -0.39
C GLU A 54 -21.15 -2.22 0.92
N PRO A 55 -22.32 -2.88 0.89
CA PRO A 55 -22.76 -3.68 2.03
C PRO A 55 -21.69 -4.70 2.47
N ASP A 56 -21.63 -4.97 3.78
CA ASP A 56 -20.62 -5.84 4.39
C ASP A 56 -19.15 -5.36 4.21
N GLU A 57 -18.95 -4.05 4.02
CA GLU A 57 -17.64 -3.38 4.10
C GLU A 57 -16.91 -3.74 5.39
N ARG A 58 -15.71 -4.29 5.26
CA ARG A 58 -14.90 -4.76 6.38
C ARG A 58 -13.44 -4.87 6.02
N ILE A 59 -12.60 -4.92 7.04
CA ILE A 59 -11.20 -5.30 6.95
C ILE A 59 -10.94 -6.48 7.89
N ALA A 60 -10.19 -7.48 7.44
CA ALA A 60 -9.77 -8.55 8.34
C ALA A 60 -8.76 -8.02 9.37
N VAL A 61 -8.82 -8.49 10.61
CA VAL A 61 -7.87 -8.06 11.67
C VAL A 61 -6.42 -8.35 11.25
N SER A 62 -6.19 -9.47 10.57
CA SER A 62 -4.88 -9.82 10.01
C SER A 62 -4.42 -8.83 8.92
N SER A 63 -5.32 -8.38 8.03
CA SER A 63 -5.05 -7.34 7.03
C SER A 63 -4.67 -6.02 7.70
N LEU A 64 -5.39 -5.63 8.75
CA LEU A 64 -5.09 -4.41 9.51
C LEU A 64 -3.71 -4.47 10.19
N GLN A 65 -3.38 -5.60 10.81
CA GLN A 65 -2.07 -5.80 11.44
C GLN A 65 -0.95 -5.79 10.40
N LYS A 66 -1.15 -6.47 9.26
CA LYS A 66 -0.18 -6.52 8.17
C LYS A 66 0.08 -5.13 7.58
N VAL A 67 -0.97 -4.35 7.29
CA VAL A 67 -0.78 -3.01 6.72
C VAL A 67 -0.11 -2.06 7.72
N ALA A 68 -0.41 -2.18 9.02
CA ALA A 68 0.25 -1.40 10.06
C ALA A 68 1.77 -1.70 10.12
N LEU A 69 2.15 -2.98 10.03
CA LEU A 69 3.55 -3.39 9.95
C LEU A 69 4.24 -2.83 8.70
N ILE A 70 3.60 -2.94 7.53
CA ILE A 70 4.13 -2.39 6.26
C ILE A 70 4.34 -0.88 6.37
N TYR A 71 3.38 -0.13 6.91
CA TYR A 71 3.55 1.31 7.10
C TYR A 71 4.68 1.64 8.06
N ALA A 72 4.77 0.94 9.20
CA ALA A 72 5.84 1.16 10.17
C ALA A 72 7.22 0.93 9.54
N ARG A 73 7.39 -0.15 8.78
CA ARG A 73 8.64 -0.45 8.07
C ARG A 73 8.95 0.58 6.98
N ILE A 74 7.98 0.96 6.15
CA ILE A 74 8.18 2.00 5.12
C ILE A 74 8.66 3.30 5.75
N LEU A 75 7.98 3.76 6.79
CA LEU A 75 8.32 5.02 7.45
C LEU A 75 9.71 4.95 8.10
N HIS A 76 10.04 3.82 8.72
CA HIS A 76 11.36 3.61 9.31
C HIS A 76 12.49 3.65 8.26
N GLU A 77 12.31 2.92 7.16
CA GLU A 77 13.30 2.81 6.06
C GLU A 77 13.46 4.11 5.29
N LEU A 78 12.38 4.89 5.11
CA LEU A 78 12.43 6.20 4.46
C LEU A 78 13.02 7.31 5.34
N ALA A 79 13.09 7.10 6.66
CA ALA A 79 13.64 8.06 7.60
C ALA A 79 15.15 7.86 7.88
N GLN A 80 15.77 6.82 7.32
CA GLN A 80 17.22 6.63 7.34
C GLN A 80 17.90 7.49 6.27
#